data_AF-A0A1V5EAV5-F1
#
_entry.id   AF-A0A1V5EAV5-F1
#
_cell.length_a   1.000
_cell.length_b   1.000
_cell.length_c   1.000
_cell.angle_alpha   90.00
_cell.angle_beta   90.00
_cell.angle_gamma   90.00
#
_symmetry.space_group_name_H-M   'P 1'
#
loop_
_entity.id
_entity.type
_entity.pdbx_description
1 polymer ?
#
loop_
_entity_poly.entity_id
_entity_poly.type
_entity_poly.pdbx_seq_one_letter_code
_entity_poly.pdbx_strand_id
1 'polypeptide(L)'
;MRVKSMRSNTSFLWGTDAKDRSKIGIWFQAFRFHYVPPSFLPAMICSLIAWTNGGIRDLGALLLVIAGVTINHVGLNMLDDVCDYRHSVDDRMGGEKNPYTGGSGVLTSGLLSAKQMIFASSLCFAVTATIGFYLAFVKGWVVLALGLFGLFCSIFYTLPPVKFGYRGLGELGLLVNFGPVIGLGAYYVQSGDLSAEPLVISLVLGFMMWSMIVINEIPDYDSDRAGGKMNLVARFGKETGIVLYIAGLACAYGILVASVLFGIAPATVLLGLLSLPLALKSIGILRANYRDSVAMTPANLLMIRVHLVTGLALIAAYALHLAGI
;
A
#
# COMPACT_ATOMS: atom_id res chain seq x y z
N MET A 1 -21.03 -39.13 10.77
CA MET A 1 -21.59 -37.80 10.45
C MET A 1 -20.59 -37.06 9.58
N ARG A 2 -20.95 -36.76 8.32
CA ARG A 2 -20.09 -36.08 7.34
C ARG A 2 -20.02 -34.60 7.64
N VAL A 3 -18.81 -34.08 7.83
CA VAL A 3 -18.52 -32.63 7.84
C VAL A 3 -18.73 -32.10 6.42
N LYS A 4 -19.80 -31.34 6.22
CA LYS A 4 -20.01 -30.55 4.99
C LYS A 4 -18.94 -29.47 4.95
N SER A 5 -18.06 -29.52 3.95
CA SER A 5 -17.12 -28.45 3.65
C SER A 5 -17.88 -27.15 3.35
N MET A 6 -17.65 -26.11 4.14
CA MET A 6 -17.97 -24.74 3.77
C MET A 6 -17.08 -24.34 2.58
N ARG A 7 -17.58 -24.52 1.36
CA ARG A 7 -17.08 -23.76 0.20
C ARG A 7 -17.43 -22.29 0.48
N SER A 8 -16.43 -21.49 0.82
CA SER A 8 -16.59 -20.04 0.89
C SER A 8 -16.81 -19.50 -0.53
N ASN A 9 -17.77 -18.59 -0.69
CA ASN A 9 -18.11 -17.89 -1.94
C ASN A 9 -16.98 -16.92 -2.35
N THR A 10 -15.83 -17.45 -2.77
CA THR A 10 -14.74 -16.69 -3.40
C THR A 10 -14.82 -16.70 -4.93
N SER A 11 -15.80 -17.40 -5.51
CA SER A 11 -15.99 -17.53 -6.96
C SER A 11 -16.31 -16.22 -7.68
N PHE A 12 -16.81 -15.20 -6.98
CA PHE A 12 -17.19 -13.93 -7.62
C PHE A 12 -15.99 -13.09 -8.10
N LEU A 13 -14.80 -13.27 -7.50
CA LEU A 13 -13.61 -12.50 -7.92
C LEU A 13 -12.72 -13.27 -8.89
N TRP A 14 -12.78 -14.60 -8.93
CA TRP A 14 -11.77 -15.40 -9.62
C TRP A 14 -12.31 -16.66 -10.34
N GLY A 15 -13.63 -16.78 -10.50
CA GLY A 15 -14.31 -17.98 -11.02
C GLY A 15 -14.47 -18.12 -12.54
N THR A 16 -13.62 -17.51 -13.36
CA THR A 16 -13.57 -17.81 -14.80
C THR A 16 -12.18 -18.29 -15.20
N ASP A 17 -12.14 -19.33 -16.03
CA ASP A 17 -10.92 -19.77 -16.71
C ASP A 17 -10.24 -18.55 -17.33
N ALA A 18 -8.91 -18.46 -17.20
CA ALA A 18 -8.15 -17.28 -17.63
C ALA A 18 -8.41 -16.86 -19.10
N LYS A 19 -8.91 -17.80 -19.92
CA LYS A 19 -9.28 -17.59 -21.33
C LYS A 19 -10.60 -16.84 -21.55
N ASP A 20 -11.49 -16.77 -20.56
CA ASP A 20 -12.83 -16.16 -20.69
C ASP A 20 -12.92 -14.75 -20.09
N ARG A 21 -11.79 -14.17 -19.66
CA ARG A 21 -11.78 -12.81 -19.11
C ARG A 21 -11.86 -11.76 -20.21
N SER A 22 -12.72 -10.77 -20.01
CA SER A 22 -12.78 -9.59 -20.87
C SER A 22 -11.43 -8.85 -20.85
N LYS A 23 -11.08 -8.17 -21.94
CA LYS A 23 -9.86 -7.35 -22.02
C LYS A 23 -9.78 -6.34 -20.88
N ILE A 24 -10.92 -5.80 -20.45
CA ILE A 24 -11.02 -4.88 -19.31
C ILE A 24 -10.67 -5.60 -18.00
N GLY A 25 -11.21 -6.81 -17.76
CA GLY A 25 -10.92 -7.59 -16.56
C GLY A 25 -9.43 -7.92 -16.38
N ILE A 26 -8.71 -8.15 -17.49
CA ILE A 26 -7.26 -8.39 -17.48
C ILE A 26 -6.50 -7.15 -16.97
N TRP A 27 -6.86 -5.95 -17.44
CA TRP A 27 -6.25 -4.71 -16.96
C TRP A 27 -6.59 -4.40 -15.50
N PHE A 28 -7.82 -4.66 -15.07
CA PHE A 28 -8.21 -4.53 -13.67
C PHE A 28 -7.37 -5.43 -12.74
N GLN A 29 -7.05 -6.64 -13.21
CA GLN A 29 -6.12 -7.53 -12.50
C GLN A 29 -4.69 -6.96 -12.48
N ALA A 30 -4.19 -6.47 -13.62
CA ALA A 30 -2.86 -5.87 -13.73
C ALA A 30 -2.67 -4.64 -12.82
N PHE A 31 -3.71 -3.83 -12.65
CA PHE A 31 -3.68 -2.64 -11.79
C PHE A 31 -3.67 -2.94 -10.29
N ARG A 32 -4.06 -4.17 -9.90
CA ARG A 32 -4.15 -4.61 -8.50
C ARG A 32 -4.91 -3.62 -7.60
N PHE A 33 -6.11 -3.20 -8.03
CA PHE A 33 -6.91 -2.16 -7.35
C PHE A 33 -7.18 -2.39 -5.86
N HIS A 34 -7.14 -3.63 -5.38
CA HIS A 34 -7.28 -3.95 -3.96
C HIS A 34 -6.14 -3.37 -3.09
N TYR A 35 -4.99 -3.01 -3.68
CA TYR A 35 -3.89 -2.32 -3.00
C TYR A 35 -3.89 -0.79 -3.20
N VAL A 36 -4.84 -0.22 -3.94
CA VAL A 36 -4.88 1.24 -4.18
C VAL A 36 -5.26 2.08 -2.95
N PRO A 37 -6.13 1.65 -2.01
CA PRO A 37 -6.48 2.47 -0.85
C PRO A 37 -5.31 3.06 -0.04
N PRO A 38 -4.22 2.32 0.22
CA PRO A 38 -2.97 2.87 0.70
C PRO A 38 -2.49 4.20 0.09
N SER A 39 -2.65 4.43 -1.20
CA SER A 39 -2.14 5.68 -1.81
C SER A 39 -3.04 6.88 -1.56
N PHE A 40 -4.37 6.72 -1.53
CA PHE A 40 -5.27 7.88 -1.41
C PHE A 40 -5.73 8.17 0.02
N LEU A 41 -5.76 7.19 0.92
CA LEU A 41 -6.18 7.42 2.32
C LEU A 41 -5.28 8.43 3.06
N PRO A 42 -3.93 8.34 3.01
CA PRO A 42 -3.07 9.32 3.68
C PRO A 42 -3.24 10.73 3.10
N ALA A 43 -3.44 10.83 1.79
CA ALA A 43 -3.69 12.11 1.12
C ALA A 43 -4.98 12.76 1.62
N MET A 44 -6.06 11.98 1.73
CA MET A 44 -7.34 12.48 2.20
C MET A 44 -7.30 12.87 3.68
N ILE A 45 -6.71 12.04 4.54
CA ILE A 45 -6.56 12.32 5.98
C ILE A 45 -5.75 13.60 6.19
N CYS A 46 -4.57 13.72 5.57
CA CYS A 46 -3.71 14.87 5.81
C CYS A 46 -4.24 16.17 5.18
N SER A 47 -5.08 16.07 4.14
CA SER A 47 -5.82 17.24 3.64
C SER A 47 -6.92 17.67 4.61
N LEU A 48 -7.61 16.73 5.26
CA LEU A 48 -8.57 17.05 6.32
C LEU A 48 -7.88 17.71 7.53
N ILE A 49 -6.69 17.21 7.93
CA ILE A 49 -5.86 17.85 8.96
C ILE A 49 -5.50 19.29 8.57
N ALA A 50 -5.15 19.54 7.30
CA ALA A 50 -4.91 20.90 6.84
C ALA A 50 -6.15 21.78 6.98
N TRP A 51 -7.34 21.27 6.66
CA TRP A 51 -8.58 22.03 6.78
C TRP A 51 -9.02 22.29 8.22
N THR A 52 -8.73 21.37 9.15
CA THR A 52 -8.96 21.62 10.59
C THR A 52 -8.00 22.68 11.13
N ASN A 53 -6.79 22.76 10.56
CA ASN A 53 -5.76 23.70 10.98
C ASN A 53 -5.83 25.04 10.21
N GLY A 54 -6.98 25.35 9.58
CA GLY A 54 -7.22 26.63 8.90
C GLY A 54 -6.71 26.74 7.47
N GLY A 55 -6.23 25.63 6.88
CA GLY A 55 -5.81 25.56 5.48
C GLY A 55 -6.96 25.76 4.49
N ILE A 56 -6.59 26.07 3.24
CA ILE A 56 -7.54 26.32 2.16
C ILE A 56 -8.24 25.01 1.78
N ARG A 57 -9.57 25.05 1.61
CA ARG A 57 -10.38 23.90 1.16
C ARG A 57 -10.35 23.75 -0.36
N ASP A 58 -9.18 23.54 -0.93
CA ASP A 58 -8.98 23.41 -2.37
C ASP A 58 -9.27 21.97 -2.82
N LEU A 59 -10.53 21.70 -3.13
CA LEU A 59 -10.98 20.40 -3.62
C LEU A 59 -10.32 20.01 -4.95
N GLY A 60 -10.05 20.97 -5.83
CA GLY A 60 -9.38 20.70 -7.09
C GLY A 60 -7.96 20.15 -6.86
N ALA A 61 -7.21 20.80 -5.96
CA ALA A 61 -5.88 20.34 -5.60
C ALA A 61 -5.91 18.99 -4.85
N LEU A 62 -6.88 18.75 -3.98
CA LEU A 62 -7.07 17.45 -3.32
C LEU A 62 -7.29 16.33 -4.34
N LEU A 63 -8.21 16.54 -5.29
CA LEU A 63 -8.51 15.55 -6.33
C LEU A 63 -7.30 15.26 -7.22
N LEU A 64 -6.50 16.29 -7.54
CA LEU A 64 -5.24 16.12 -8.26
C LEU A 64 -4.20 15.34 -7.46
N VAL A 65 -4.05 15.59 -6.16
CA VAL A 65 -3.15 14.80 -5.30
C VAL A 65 -3.59 13.34 -5.28
N ILE A 66 -4.88 13.07 -5.01
CA ILE A 66 -5.45 11.71 -4.99
C ILE A 66 -5.22 11.00 -6.33
N ALA A 67 -5.49 11.68 -7.45
CA ALA A 67 -5.27 11.13 -8.78
C ALA A 67 -3.78 10.83 -9.02
N GLY A 68 -2.90 11.80 -8.73
CA GLY A 68 -1.46 11.68 -8.94
C GLY A 68 -0.83 10.51 -8.18
N VAL A 69 -1.12 10.38 -6.88
CA VAL A 69 -0.58 9.30 -6.03
C VAL A 69 -1.17 7.94 -6.38
N THR A 70 -2.45 7.88 -6.75
CA THR A 70 -3.12 6.63 -7.17
C THR A 70 -2.58 6.13 -8.50
N ILE A 71 -2.44 7.02 -9.48
CA ILE A 71 -1.88 6.68 -10.80
C ILE A 71 -0.42 6.25 -10.65
N ASN A 72 0.36 6.93 -9.80
CA ASN A 72 1.74 6.54 -9.51
C ASN A 72 1.82 5.13 -8.93
N HIS A 73 0.94 4.81 -7.98
CA HIS A 73 0.88 3.49 -7.35
C HIS A 73 0.51 2.40 -8.36
N VAL A 74 -0.46 2.64 -9.24
CA VAL A 74 -0.80 1.71 -10.32
C VAL A 74 0.40 1.51 -11.27
N GLY A 75 1.12 2.57 -11.62
CA GLY A 75 2.34 2.51 -12.41
C GLY A 75 3.45 1.69 -11.74
N LEU A 76 3.69 1.91 -10.44
CA LEU A 76 4.62 1.14 -9.60
C LEU A 76 4.26 -0.35 -9.60
N ASN A 77 2.99 -0.70 -9.34
CA ASN A 77 2.54 -2.09 -9.26
C ASN A 77 2.81 -2.84 -10.58
N MET A 78 2.54 -2.21 -11.72
CA MET A 78 2.81 -2.81 -13.03
C MET A 78 4.31 -2.92 -13.31
N LEU A 79 5.11 -1.92 -12.92
CA LEU A 79 6.56 -1.96 -13.12
C LEU A 79 7.20 -3.06 -12.27
N ASP A 80 6.77 -3.20 -11.02
CA ASP A 80 7.23 -4.24 -10.11
C ASP A 80 6.88 -5.63 -10.64
N ASP A 81 5.65 -5.82 -11.13
CA ASP A 81 5.20 -7.09 -11.73
C ASP A 81 6.04 -7.49 -12.95
N VAL A 82 6.42 -6.51 -13.81
CA VAL A 82 7.33 -6.74 -14.93
C VAL A 82 8.72 -7.16 -14.47
N CYS A 83 9.25 -6.50 -13.45
CA CYS A 83 10.58 -6.79 -12.95
C CYS A 83 10.61 -8.14 -12.25
N ASP A 84 9.65 -8.43 -11.37
CA ASP A 84 9.50 -9.74 -10.73
C ASP A 84 9.36 -10.86 -11.78
N TYR A 85 8.50 -10.68 -12.80
CA TYR A 85 8.34 -11.64 -13.90
C TYR A 85 9.65 -11.94 -14.65
N ARG A 86 10.50 -10.93 -14.85
CA ARG A 86 11.80 -11.11 -15.53
C ARG A 86 12.84 -11.83 -14.66
N HIS A 87 12.68 -11.84 -13.34
CA HIS A 87 13.57 -12.57 -12.44
C HIS A 87 13.06 -14.00 -12.16
N SER A 88 11.75 -14.22 -12.23
CA SER A 88 11.09 -15.50 -11.95
C SER A 88 10.86 -16.39 -13.19
N VAL A 89 11.76 -16.34 -14.18
CA VAL A 89 11.58 -16.99 -15.50
C VAL A 89 11.33 -18.50 -15.41
N ASP A 90 11.75 -19.15 -14.33
CA ASP A 90 11.57 -20.59 -14.09
C ASP A 90 10.33 -20.96 -13.26
N ASP A 91 9.59 -19.98 -12.72
CA ASP A 91 8.55 -20.20 -11.68
C ASP A 91 7.13 -20.39 -12.25
N ARG A 92 7.02 -21.19 -13.32
CA ARG A 92 5.74 -21.65 -13.88
C ARG A 92 5.13 -22.79 -13.05
N MET A 93 5.27 -22.76 -11.73
CA MET A 93 4.71 -23.81 -10.88
C MET A 93 3.18 -23.68 -10.81
N GLY A 94 2.50 -24.68 -11.38
CA GLY A 94 1.07 -24.88 -11.27
C GLY A 94 0.71 -25.40 -9.88
N GLY A 95 -0.08 -24.64 -9.14
CA GLY A 95 -0.59 -24.94 -7.82
C GLY A 95 -1.59 -23.87 -7.37
N GLU A 96 -2.33 -24.13 -6.29
CA GLU A 96 -3.15 -23.09 -5.66
C GLU A 96 -2.25 -21.97 -5.14
N LYS A 97 -2.48 -20.74 -5.61
CA LYS A 97 -1.69 -19.56 -5.24
C LYS A 97 -2.45 -18.69 -4.25
N ASN A 98 -1.73 -18.11 -3.29
CA ASN A 98 -2.27 -17.05 -2.46
C ASN A 98 -2.54 -15.82 -3.36
N PRO A 99 -3.79 -15.33 -3.44
CA PRO A 99 -4.17 -14.26 -4.36
C PRO A 99 -3.62 -12.86 -3.98
N TYR A 100 -3.01 -12.75 -2.80
CA TYR A 100 -2.43 -11.50 -2.28
C TYR A 100 -0.90 -11.46 -2.39
N THR A 101 -0.28 -12.45 -3.03
CA THR A 101 1.17 -12.60 -3.08
C THR A 101 1.64 -12.81 -4.50
N GLY A 102 2.93 -12.56 -4.73
CA GLY A 102 3.53 -12.47 -6.05
C GLY A 102 2.97 -11.33 -6.91
N GLY A 103 3.21 -11.47 -8.20
CA GLY A 103 2.75 -10.58 -9.26
C GLY A 103 1.24 -10.67 -9.54
N SER A 104 0.73 -9.84 -10.46
CA SER A 104 -0.70 -9.89 -10.82
C SER A 104 -1.10 -11.19 -11.54
N GLY A 105 -0.12 -11.95 -12.03
CA GLY A 105 -0.30 -13.20 -12.75
C GLY A 105 -0.63 -13.02 -14.24
N VAL A 106 -0.82 -11.79 -14.74
CA VAL A 106 -1.17 -11.53 -16.15
C VAL A 106 -0.01 -11.82 -17.10
N LEU A 107 1.24 -11.59 -16.66
CA LEU A 107 2.45 -11.89 -17.43
C LEU A 107 2.75 -13.40 -17.47
N THR A 108 2.69 -14.06 -16.33
CA THR A 108 2.91 -15.52 -16.24
C THR A 108 1.85 -16.31 -16.99
N SER A 109 0.63 -15.77 -17.10
CA SER A 109 -0.48 -16.38 -17.85
C SER A 109 -0.49 -16.00 -19.34
N GLY A 110 0.44 -15.16 -19.80
CA GLY A 110 0.50 -14.71 -21.20
C GLY A 110 -0.67 -13.80 -21.64
N LEU A 111 -1.45 -13.25 -20.69
CA LEU A 111 -2.60 -12.38 -20.97
C LEU A 111 -2.18 -10.98 -21.39
N LEU A 112 -1.04 -10.50 -20.86
CA LEU A 112 -0.37 -9.28 -21.28
C LEU A 112 1.12 -9.57 -21.49
N SER A 113 1.74 -8.81 -22.39
CA SER A 113 3.18 -8.82 -22.58
C SER A 113 3.88 -7.81 -21.66
N ALA A 114 5.15 -8.08 -21.32
CA ALA A 114 5.97 -7.14 -20.57
C ALA A 114 6.07 -5.75 -21.25
N LYS A 115 6.06 -5.70 -22.59
CA LYS A 115 6.07 -4.44 -23.36
C LYS A 115 4.80 -3.62 -23.10
N GLN A 116 3.62 -4.26 -23.06
CA GLN A 116 2.37 -3.57 -22.78
C GLN A 116 2.35 -3.00 -21.35
N MET A 117 2.82 -3.78 -20.37
CA MET A 117 2.87 -3.31 -18.98
C MET A 117 3.90 -2.19 -18.76
N ILE A 118 5.07 -2.26 -19.39
CA ILE A 118 6.06 -1.16 -19.35
C ILE A 118 5.48 0.11 -19.96
N PHE A 119 4.80 0.00 -21.12
CA PHE A 119 4.17 1.15 -21.76
C PHE A 119 3.09 1.78 -20.88
N ALA A 120 2.20 0.97 -20.31
CA ALA A 120 1.15 1.44 -19.41
C ALA A 120 1.74 2.09 -18.14
N SER A 121 2.75 1.47 -17.53
CA SER A 121 3.45 2.03 -16.37
C SER A 121 4.14 3.36 -16.69
N SER A 122 4.77 3.47 -17.86
CA SER A 122 5.40 4.71 -18.32
C SER A 122 4.38 5.83 -18.50
N LEU A 123 3.18 5.52 -19.03
CA LEU A 123 2.09 6.48 -19.14
C LEU A 123 1.59 6.94 -17.76
N CYS A 124 1.46 6.01 -16.79
CA CYS A 124 1.13 6.37 -15.42
C CYS A 124 2.14 7.36 -14.83
N PHE A 125 3.44 7.08 -14.95
CA PHE A 125 4.48 8.00 -14.45
C PHE A 125 4.49 9.35 -15.16
N ALA A 126 4.24 9.38 -16.47
CA ALA A 126 4.14 10.64 -17.22
C ALA A 126 2.94 11.49 -16.74
N VAL A 127 1.79 10.88 -16.51
CA VAL A 127 0.61 11.57 -15.97
C VAL A 127 0.86 12.04 -14.53
N THR A 128 1.44 11.19 -13.67
CA THR A 128 1.85 11.58 -12.31
C THR A 128 2.81 12.75 -12.31
N ALA A 129 3.84 12.73 -13.16
CA ALA A 129 4.81 13.82 -13.28
C ALA A 129 4.12 15.12 -13.72
N THR A 130 3.21 15.05 -14.70
CA THR A 130 2.46 16.22 -15.18
C THR A 130 1.62 16.84 -14.06
N ILE A 131 0.89 16.02 -13.31
CA ILE A 131 0.10 16.46 -12.14
C ILE A 131 1.02 17.06 -11.07
N GLY A 132 2.14 16.39 -10.77
CA GLY A 132 3.12 16.84 -9.78
C GLY A 132 3.76 18.18 -10.14
N PHE A 133 4.16 18.38 -11.39
CA PHE A 133 4.70 19.65 -11.88
C PHE A 133 3.67 20.77 -11.83
N TYR A 134 2.42 20.50 -12.23
CA TYR A 134 1.34 21.47 -12.12
C TYR A 134 1.11 21.88 -10.65
N LEU A 135 0.97 20.92 -9.74
CA LEU A 135 0.78 21.21 -8.32
C LEU A 135 1.98 21.96 -7.73
N ALA A 136 3.20 21.57 -8.09
CA ALA A 136 4.42 22.28 -7.67
C ALA A 136 4.45 23.73 -8.16
N PHE A 137 4.05 23.98 -9.40
CA PHE A 137 3.99 25.33 -9.95
C PHE A 137 2.99 26.22 -9.20
N VAL A 138 1.84 25.67 -8.81
CA VAL A 138 0.76 26.42 -8.14
C VAL A 138 0.95 26.50 -6.62
N LYS A 139 1.53 25.48 -5.98
CA LYS A 139 1.58 25.32 -4.52
C LYS A 139 2.97 25.49 -3.92
N GLY A 140 4.03 25.45 -4.72
CA GLY A 140 5.39 25.71 -4.28
C GLY A 140 6.33 24.49 -4.32
N TRP A 141 7.61 24.78 -4.09
CA TRP A 141 8.72 23.85 -4.33
C TRP A 141 8.72 22.62 -3.42
N VAL A 142 8.10 22.67 -2.24
CA VAL A 142 8.02 21.51 -1.33
C VAL A 142 7.24 20.36 -1.99
N VAL A 143 6.18 20.69 -2.74
CA VAL A 143 5.43 19.69 -3.53
C VAL A 143 6.31 19.09 -4.61
N LEU A 144 7.17 19.89 -5.24
CA LEU A 144 8.13 19.39 -6.22
C LEU A 144 9.11 18.41 -5.58
N ALA A 145 9.68 18.76 -4.43
CA ALA A 145 10.65 17.92 -3.72
C ALA A 145 10.04 16.57 -3.31
N LEU A 146 8.86 16.59 -2.69
CA LEU A 146 8.14 15.37 -2.29
C LEU A 146 7.68 14.56 -3.50
N GLY A 147 7.20 15.21 -4.56
CA GLY A 147 6.77 14.56 -5.79
C GLY A 147 7.92 13.88 -6.54
N LEU A 148 9.07 14.54 -6.67
CA LEU A 148 10.27 13.97 -7.27
C LEU A 148 10.81 12.81 -6.43
N PHE A 149 10.82 12.94 -5.10
CA PHE A 149 11.22 11.86 -4.21
C PHE A 149 10.28 10.65 -4.34
N GLY A 150 8.97 10.87 -4.39
CA GLY A 150 7.97 9.81 -4.57
C GLY A 150 8.07 9.11 -5.93
N LEU A 151 8.28 9.85 -7.01
CA LEU A 151 8.53 9.30 -8.35
C LEU A 151 9.86 8.54 -8.42
N PHE A 152 10.91 9.08 -7.81
CA PHE A 152 12.18 8.37 -7.70
C PHE A 152 11.97 7.04 -6.98
N CYS A 153 11.31 7.06 -5.82
CA CYS A 153 11.03 5.85 -5.06
C CYS A 153 10.20 4.85 -5.86
N SER A 154 9.17 5.29 -6.60
CA SER A 154 8.31 4.37 -7.36
C SER A 154 9.03 3.67 -8.51
N ILE A 155 9.93 4.38 -9.20
CA ILE A 155 10.71 3.82 -10.31
C ILE A 155 11.83 2.92 -9.77
N PHE A 156 12.59 3.42 -8.80
CA PHE A 156 13.81 2.77 -8.31
C PHE A 156 13.58 1.74 -7.20
N TYR A 157 12.32 1.53 -6.79
CA TYR A 157 11.92 0.41 -5.96
C TYR A 157 12.38 -0.92 -6.59
N THR A 158 12.17 -1.06 -7.90
CA THR A 158 12.35 -2.31 -8.63
C THR A 158 13.34 -2.22 -9.80
N LEU A 159 13.66 -1.02 -10.30
CA LEU A 159 14.60 -0.85 -11.42
C LEU A 159 16.07 -0.63 -10.97
N PRO A 160 17.04 -1.18 -11.71
CA PRO A 160 18.46 -0.83 -11.55
C PRO A 160 18.73 0.63 -11.95
N PRO A 161 19.82 1.25 -11.45
CA PRO A 161 20.86 0.64 -10.62
C PRO A 161 20.52 0.57 -9.13
N VAL A 162 19.43 1.20 -8.67
CA VAL A 162 19.12 1.39 -7.24
C VAL A 162 18.35 0.22 -6.63
N LYS A 163 17.29 -0.29 -7.30
CA LYS A 163 16.56 -1.52 -6.96
C LYS A 163 16.35 -1.76 -5.46
N PHE A 164 15.97 -0.73 -4.71
CA PHE A 164 16.10 -0.76 -3.25
C PHE A 164 15.12 -1.75 -2.58
N GLY A 165 13.99 -2.04 -3.23
CA GLY A 165 13.03 -3.08 -2.82
C GLY A 165 13.64 -4.48 -2.83
N TYR A 166 14.62 -4.73 -3.70
CA TYR A 166 15.34 -6.02 -3.75
C TYR A 166 16.54 -6.06 -2.81
N ARG A 167 16.83 -4.96 -2.12
CA ARG A 167 18.05 -4.80 -1.31
C ARG A 167 17.75 -4.68 0.19
N GLY A 168 16.50 -4.87 0.61
CA GLY A 168 16.10 -4.85 2.02
C GLY A 168 15.78 -3.44 2.54
N LEU A 169 15.50 -2.50 1.64
CA LEU A 169 15.01 -1.16 1.97
C LEU A 169 13.57 -0.93 1.45
N GLY A 170 12.92 -1.96 0.91
CA GLY A 170 11.61 -1.85 0.29
C GLY A 170 10.53 -1.46 1.30
N GLU A 171 10.50 -2.16 2.43
CA GLU A 171 9.56 -1.99 3.52
C GLU A 171 9.65 -0.58 4.13
N LEU A 172 10.89 -0.10 4.34
CA LEU A 172 11.13 1.27 4.81
C LEU A 172 10.72 2.30 3.75
N GLY A 173 11.05 2.05 2.48
CA GLY A 173 10.66 2.91 1.37
C GLY A 173 9.14 3.05 1.26
N LEU A 174 8.39 1.94 1.38
CA LEU A 174 6.94 1.96 1.36
C LEU A 174 6.36 2.67 2.60
N LEU A 175 6.91 2.44 3.80
CA LEU A 175 6.50 3.18 5.01
C LEU A 175 6.64 4.69 4.80
N VAL A 176 7.81 5.14 4.34
CA VAL A 176 8.10 6.57 4.16
C VAL A 176 7.22 7.18 3.07
N ASN A 177 7.03 6.48 1.95
CA ASN A 177 6.27 7.01 0.83
C ASN A 177 4.76 7.04 1.13
N PHE A 178 4.20 5.93 1.61
CA PHE A 178 2.77 5.82 1.90
C PHE A 178 2.35 6.50 3.21
N GLY A 179 3.31 6.84 4.09
CA GLY A 179 3.06 7.70 5.23
C GLY A 179 3.50 9.15 4.94
N PRO A 180 4.67 9.59 5.44
CA PRO A 180 5.10 10.98 5.38
C PRO A 180 5.07 11.66 4.01
N VAL A 181 5.52 11.01 2.93
CA VAL A 181 5.62 11.69 1.62
C VAL A 181 4.24 12.06 1.07
N ILE A 182 3.32 11.09 1.01
CA ILE A 182 1.95 11.35 0.58
C ILE A 182 1.24 12.27 1.58
N GLY A 183 1.37 12.00 2.89
CA GLY A 183 0.69 12.75 3.93
C GLY A 183 1.10 14.22 3.97
N LEU A 184 2.40 14.50 4.08
CA LEU A 184 2.91 15.87 4.10
C LEU A 184 2.70 16.58 2.76
N GLY A 185 2.82 15.89 1.63
CA GLY A 185 2.55 16.47 0.32
C GLY A 185 1.10 16.94 0.20
N ALA A 186 0.15 16.11 0.64
CA ALA A 186 -1.26 16.45 0.63
C ALA A 186 -1.60 17.59 1.62
N TYR A 187 -1.02 17.54 2.83
CA TYR A 187 -1.17 18.62 3.81
C TYR A 187 -0.66 19.95 3.24
N TYR A 188 0.57 19.97 2.74
CA TYR A 188 1.22 21.18 2.21
C TYR A 188 0.45 21.81 1.05
N VAL A 189 -0.13 20.99 0.16
CA VAL A 189 -0.95 21.47 -0.97
C VAL A 189 -2.18 22.28 -0.48
N GLN A 190 -2.67 21.99 0.71
CA GLN A 190 -3.85 22.64 1.31
C GLN A 190 -3.48 23.77 2.28
N SER A 191 -2.39 23.62 3.05
CA SER A 191 -1.99 24.55 4.11
C SER A 191 -0.91 25.56 3.69
N GLY A 192 -0.06 25.21 2.72
CA GLY A 192 1.15 25.96 2.38
C GLY A 192 2.29 25.83 3.41
N ASP A 193 2.14 24.97 4.41
CA ASP A 193 3.11 24.80 5.50
C ASP A 193 3.29 23.31 5.88
N LEU A 194 4.27 23.01 6.72
CA LEU A 194 4.51 21.69 7.31
C LEU A 194 4.20 21.71 8.80
N SER A 195 3.63 20.62 9.31
CA SER A 195 3.29 20.49 10.72
C SER A 195 3.62 19.09 11.25
N ALA A 196 3.82 18.99 12.57
CA ALA A 196 4.11 17.73 13.25
C ALA A 196 2.91 16.77 13.24
N GLU A 197 1.68 17.28 13.33
CA GLU A 197 0.46 16.46 13.36
C GLU A 197 0.29 15.58 12.10
N PRO A 198 0.30 16.11 10.86
CA PRO A 198 0.19 15.28 9.66
C PRO A 198 1.38 14.32 9.47
N LEU A 199 2.57 14.70 9.95
CA LEU A 199 3.72 13.78 9.97
C LEU A 199 3.43 12.58 10.88
N VAL A 200 3.02 12.82 12.12
CA VAL A 200 2.76 11.78 13.12
C VAL A 200 1.59 10.89 12.70
N ILE A 201 0.48 11.47 12.24
CA ILE A 201 -0.70 10.70 11.83
C ILE A 201 -0.45 9.89 10.55
N SER A 202 0.29 10.43 9.57
CA SER A 202 0.62 9.68 8.37
C SER A 202 1.54 8.48 8.63
N LEU A 203 2.39 8.52 9.68
CA LEU A 203 3.17 7.36 10.09
C LEU A 203 2.31 6.16 10.49
N VAL A 204 1.08 6.37 10.98
CA VAL A 204 0.15 5.27 11.28
C VAL A 204 -0.10 4.44 10.03
N LEU A 205 -0.46 5.08 8.91
CA LEU A 205 -0.68 4.38 7.65
C LEU A 205 0.64 3.88 7.01
N GLY A 206 1.74 4.60 7.21
CA GLY A 206 3.07 4.14 6.82
C GLY A 206 3.46 2.81 7.48
N PHE A 207 3.30 2.69 8.80
CA PHE A 207 3.56 1.45 9.53
C PHE A 207 2.55 0.34 9.20
N MET A 208 1.30 0.68 8.88
CA MET A 208 0.37 -0.31 8.34
C MET A 208 0.79 -0.80 6.95
N MET A 209 1.37 0.07 6.12
CA MET A 209 1.94 -0.33 4.83
C MET A 209 3.20 -1.19 4.97
N TRP A 210 4.04 -0.89 5.96
CA TRP A 210 5.12 -1.79 6.37
C TRP A 210 4.58 -3.19 6.70
N SER A 211 3.57 -3.29 7.58
CA SER A 211 2.98 -4.60 7.90
C SER A 211 2.31 -5.26 6.69
N MET A 212 1.68 -4.48 5.80
CA MET A 212 1.06 -5.00 4.59
C MET A 212 2.06 -5.60 3.61
N ILE A 213 3.21 -4.96 3.37
CA ILE A 213 4.21 -5.55 2.48
C ILE A 213 4.86 -6.77 3.13
N VAL A 214 5.21 -6.71 4.42
CA VAL A 214 5.85 -7.82 5.14
C VAL A 214 4.98 -9.08 5.13
N ILE A 215 3.67 -8.97 5.35
CA ILE A 215 2.79 -10.16 5.31
C ILE A 215 2.64 -10.74 3.89
N ASN A 216 2.87 -9.94 2.85
CA ASN A 216 2.89 -10.43 1.47
C ASN A 216 4.23 -11.10 1.11
N GLU A 217 5.33 -10.72 1.77
CA GLU A 217 6.68 -11.28 1.53
C GLU A 217 6.92 -12.63 2.24
N ILE A 218 6.24 -12.91 3.36
CA ILE A 218 6.30 -14.21 4.07
C ILE A 218 6.06 -15.43 3.15
N PRO A 219 4.97 -15.48 2.38
CA PRO A 219 4.69 -16.59 1.47
C PRO A 219 5.61 -16.59 0.24
N ASP A 220 6.12 -15.43 -0.15
CA ASP A 220 7.00 -15.26 -1.31
C ASP A 220 8.49 -15.49 -0.95
N TYR A 221 8.82 -15.80 0.31
CA TYR A 221 10.19 -16.00 0.80
C TYR A 221 11.08 -16.86 -0.11
N ASP A 222 10.57 -18.01 -0.56
CA ASP A 222 11.36 -18.95 -1.36
C ASP A 222 11.57 -18.43 -2.79
N SER A 223 10.53 -17.89 -3.42
CA SER A 223 10.58 -17.31 -4.77
C SER A 223 11.39 -16.00 -4.82
N ASP A 224 11.27 -15.16 -3.79
CA ASP A 224 12.01 -13.90 -3.67
C ASP A 224 13.51 -14.16 -3.56
N ARG A 225 13.92 -15.14 -2.75
CA ARG A 225 15.34 -15.53 -2.66
C ARG A 225 15.85 -16.11 -3.97
N ALA A 226 15.07 -16.96 -4.64
CA ALA A 226 15.44 -17.51 -5.93
C ALA A 226 15.58 -16.41 -7.01
N GLY A 227 14.71 -15.41 -7.00
CA GLY A 227 14.75 -14.24 -7.91
C GLY A 227 15.73 -13.14 -7.50
N GLY A 228 16.46 -13.29 -6.39
CA GLY A 228 17.41 -12.30 -5.89
C GLY A 228 16.76 -11.04 -5.28
N LYS A 229 15.46 -11.09 -4.95
CA LYS A 229 14.73 -10.08 -4.20
C LYS A 229 14.98 -10.27 -2.71
N MET A 230 16.11 -9.75 -2.25
CA MET A 230 16.54 -9.86 -0.84
C MET A 230 15.87 -8.78 0.01
N ASN A 231 14.54 -8.83 0.17
CA ASN A 231 13.80 -8.07 1.19
C ASN A 231 14.13 -8.58 2.62
N LEU A 232 13.61 -7.94 3.68
CA LEU A 232 13.94 -8.30 5.06
C LEU A 232 13.50 -9.73 5.38
N VAL A 233 12.34 -10.17 4.87
CA VAL A 233 11.84 -11.53 5.09
C VAL A 233 12.75 -12.56 4.40
N ALA A 234 13.10 -12.35 3.13
CA ALA A 234 14.02 -13.17 2.35
C ALA A 234 15.45 -13.21 2.93
N ARG A 235 15.87 -12.15 3.64
CA ARG A 235 17.19 -12.07 4.31
C ARG A 235 17.22 -12.79 5.64
N PHE A 236 16.19 -12.64 6.46
CA PHE A 236 16.23 -13.02 7.87
C PHE A 236 15.31 -14.19 8.24
N GLY A 237 14.40 -14.59 7.35
CA GLY A 237 13.50 -15.73 7.52
C GLY A 237 12.04 -15.34 7.72
N LYS A 238 11.14 -16.32 7.52
CA LYS A 238 9.68 -16.17 7.67
C LYS A 238 9.31 -15.77 9.11
N GLU A 239 10.04 -16.29 10.11
CA GLU A 239 9.88 -15.98 11.53
C GLU A 239 10.15 -14.50 11.82
N THR A 240 11.18 -13.92 11.20
CA THR A 240 11.44 -12.47 11.29
C THR A 240 10.31 -11.68 10.65
N GLY A 241 9.73 -12.16 9.54
CA GLY A 241 8.53 -11.55 8.94
C GLY A 241 7.37 -11.43 9.92
N ILE A 242 7.13 -12.46 10.77
CA ILE A 242 6.11 -12.39 11.82
C ILE A 242 6.42 -11.28 12.83
N VAL A 243 7.67 -11.16 13.26
CA VAL A 243 8.10 -10.11 14.21
C VAL A 243 7.93 -8.73 13.60
N LEU A 244 8.40 -8.52 12.37
CA LEU A 244 8.29 -7.24 11.66
C LEU A 244 6.84 -6.84 11.41
N TYR A 245 5.98 -7.79 11.06
CA TYR A 245 4.55 -7.57 10.88
C TYR A 245 3.89 -7.05 12.17
N ILE A 246 4.16 -7.72 13.30
CA ILE A 246 3.60 -7.36 14.61
C ILE A 246 4.18 -6.03 15.09
N ALA A 247 5.48 -5.81 14.91
CA ALA A 247 6.14 -4.56 15.30
C ALA A 247 5.54 -3.35 14.55
N GLY A 248 5.31 -3.47 13.23
CA GLY A 248 4.66 -2.41 12.46
C GLY A 248 3.27 -2.07 12.97
N LEU A 249 2.43 -3.08 13.24
CA LEU A 249 1.10 -2.85 13.83
C LEU A 249 1.17 -2.23 15.22
N ALA A 250 2.10 -2.69 16.07
CA ALA A 250 2.32 -2.13 17.40
C ALA A 250 2.76 -0.67 17.34
N CYS A 251 3.65 -0.31 16.41
CA CYS A 251 4.04 1.08 16.15
C CYS A 251 2.84 1.91 15.66
N ALA A 252 2.05 1.42 14.71
CA ALA A 252 0.88 2.14 14.19
C ALA A 252 -0.14 2.47 15.30
N TYR A 253 -0.51 1.47 16.11
CA TYR A 253 -1.43 1.70 17.24
C TYR A 253 -0.80 2.49 18.38
N GLY A 254 0.48 2.27 18.66
CA GLY A 254 1.23 3.04 19.65
C GLY A 254 1.29 4.53 19.30
N ILE A 255 1.47 4.86 18.02
CA ILE A 255 1.44 6.24 17.53
C ILE A 255 0.07 6.87 17.73
N LEU A 256 -1.04 6.17 17.44
CA LEU A 256 -2.39 6.70 17.68
C LEU A 256 -2.64 7.05 19.15
N VAL A 257 -2.19 6.19 20.06
CA VAL A 257 -2.33 6.44 21.50
C VAL A 257 -1.40 7.57 21.94
N ALA A 258 -0.14 7.52 21.53
CA ALA A 258 0.86 8.52 21.89
C ALA A 258 0.50 9.91 21.37
N SER A 259 -0.04 10.03 20.14
CA SER A 259 -0.41 11.33 19.57
C SER A 259 -1.46 12.04 20.41
N VAL A 260 -2.38 11.30 21.03
CA VAL A 260 -3.39 11.88 21.93
C VAL A 260 -2.78 12.21 23.29
N LEU A 261 -1.98 11.30 23.87
CA LEU A 261 -1.34 11.51 25.17
C LEU A 261 -0.40 12.73 25.19
N PHE A 262 0.30 12.99 24.09
CA PHE A 262 1.19 14.14 23.93
C PHE A 262 0.49 15.38 23.35
N GLY A 263 -0.83 15.34 23.15
CA GLY A 263 -1.60 16.49 22.64
C GLY A 263 -1.28 16.89 21.20
N ILE A 264 -0.75 15.96 20.39
CA ILE A 264 -0.41 16.18 18.97
C ILE A 264 -1.66 16.10 18.09
N ALA A 265 -2.62 15.25 18.44
CA ALA A 265 -3.83 14.99 17.65
C ALA A 265 -5.07 14.88 18.57
N PRO A 266 -6.28 15.18 18.05
CA PRO A 266 -7.51 15.10 18.84
C PRO A 266 -7.83 13.66 19.27
N ALA A 267 -8.52 13.50 20.40
CA ALA A 267 -8.87 12.18 20.94
C ALA A 267 -9.70 11.31 19.96
N THR A 268 -10.40 11.92 19.02
CA THR A 268 -11.18 11.23 17.97
C THR A 268 -10.33 10.32 17.09
N VAL A 269 -9.01 10.55 16.96
CA VAL A 269 -8.13 9.65 16.19
C VAL A 269 -8.05 8.23 16.77
N LEU A 270 -8.42 8.04 18.05
CA LEU A 270 -8.53 6.72 18.68
C LEU A 270 -9.62 5.85 18.06
N LEU A 271 -10.53 6.41 17.24
CA LEU A 271 -11.42 5.61 16.39
C LEU A 271 -10.64 4.66 15.47
N GLY A 272 -9.37 4.97 15.14
CA GLY A 272 -8.47 4.07 14.43
C GLY A 272 -8.26 2.72 15.13
N LEU A 273 -8.44 2.64 16.46
CA LEU A 273 -8.36 1.40 17.23
C LEU A 273 -9.52 0.43 16.96
N LEU A 274 -10.58 0.85 16.25
CA LEU A 274 -11.66 -0.05 15.83
C LEU A 274 -11.18 -1.21 14.94
N SER A 275 -10.02 -1.05 14.29
CA SER A 275 -9.40 -2.12 13.50
C SER A 275 -8.63 -3.15 14.33
N LEU A 276 -8.36 -2.89 15.61
CA LEU A 276 -7.51 -3.73 16.48
C LEU A 276 -7.97 -5.19 16.57
N PRO A 277 -9.27 -5.52 16.73
CA PRO A 277 -9.73 -6.91 16.75
C PRO A 277 -9.40 -7.67 15.45
N LEU A 278 -9.45 -6.98 14.30
CA LEU A 278 -9.08 -7.55 13.00
C LEU A 278 -7.57 -7.79 12.91
N ALA A 279 -6.77 -6.87 13.45
CA ALA A 279 -5.32 -7.00 13.51
C ALA A 279 -4.89 -8.18 14.39
N LEU A 280 -5.47 -8.32 15.58
CA LEU A 280 -5.22 -9.47 16.47
C LEU A 280 -5.61 -10.80 15.82
N LYS A 281 -6.75 -10.85 15.13
CA LYS A 281 -7.17 -12.02 14.37
C LYS A 281 -6.18 -12.35 13.25
N SER A 282 -5.69 -11.34 12.53
CA SER A 282 -4.68 -11.51 11.49
C SER A 282 -3.38 -12.09 12.06
N ILE A 283 -2.90 -11.56 13.18
CA ILE A 283 -1.70 -12.06 13.89
C ILE A 283 -1.88 -13.53 14.29
N GLY A 284 -3.04 -13.90 14.83
CA GLY A 284 -3.33 -15.29 15.22
C GLY A 284 -3.26 -16.26 14.04
N ILE A 285 -3.89 -15.89 12.92
CA ILE A 285 -3.88 -16.71 11.69
C ILE A 285 -2.48 -16.80 11.10
N LEU A 286 -1.75 -15.68 11.04
CA LEU A 286 -0.38 -15.64 10.57
C LEU A 286 0.52 -16.58 11.38
N ARG A 287 0.52 -16.46 12.72
CA ARG A 287 1.34 -17.31 13.60
C ARG A 287 1.04 -18.79 13.44
N ALA A 288 -0.22 -19.16 13.23
CA ALA A 288 -0.62 -20.55 13.05
C ALA A 288 -0.25 -21.11 11.65
N ASN A 289 -0.15 -20.27 10.62
CA ASN A 289 -0.11 -20.72 9.23
C ASN A 289 1.04 -20.15 8.38
N TYR A 290 2.02 -19.42 8.95
CA TYR A 290 3.08 -18.74 8.18
C TYR A 290 3.94 -19.64 7.26
N ARG A 291 3.88 -20.96 7.44
CA ARG A 291 4.57 -21.95 6.59
C ARG A 291 3.73 -22.41 5.39
N ASP A 292 2.44 -22.14 5.40
CA ASP A 292 1.49 -22.51 4.34
C ASP A 292 0.92 -21.23 3.70
N SER A 293 1.37 -20.95 2.47
CA SER A 293 0.99 -19.76 1.71
C SER A 293 -0.53 -19.63 1.55
N VAL A 294 -1.22 -20.73 1.25
CA VAL A 294 -2.67 -20.73 0.99
C VAL A 294 -3.44 -20.54 2.29
N ALA A 295 -3.07 -21.27 3.36
CA ALA A 295 -3.73 -21.17 4.66
C ALA A 295 -3.55 -19.78 5.32
N MET A 296 -2.53 -19.02 4.94
CA MET A 296 -2.30 -17.66 5.42
C MET A 296 -3.14 -16.58 4.69
N THR A 297 -3.73 -16.89 3.53
CA THR A 297 -4.57 -15.96 2.73
C THR A 297 -5.56 -15.11 3.56
N PRO A 298 -6.28 -15.66 4.57
CA PRO A 298 -7.18 -14.86 5.39
C PRO A 298 -6.47 -13.76 6.20
N ALA A 299 -5.21 -13.95 6.59
CA ALA A 299 -4.41 -12.94 7.29
C ALA A 299 -4.04 -11.77 6.37
N ASN A 300 -3.64 -12.03 5.12
CA ASN A 300 -3.40 -10.97 4.12
C ASN A 300 -4.67 -10.11 3.92
N LEU A 301 -5.83 -10.75 3.74
CA LEU A 301 -7.11 -10.04 3.61
C LEU A 301 -7.46 -9.23 4.86
N LEU A 302 -7.23 -9.77 6.06
CA LEU A 302 -7.46 -9.03 7.29
C LEU A 302 -6.55 -7.81 7.40
N MET A 303 -5.29 -7.89 6.95
CA MET A 303 -4.40 -6.73 6.93
C MET A 303 -4.93 -5.63 5.99
N ILE A 304 -5.46 -5.99 4.81
CA ILE A 304 -6.14 -5.03 3.92
C ILE A 304 -7.31 -4.36 4.64
N ARG A 305 -8.13 -5.13 5.35
CA ARG A 305 -9.26 -4.59 6.12
C ARG A 305 -8.80 -3.72 7.29
N VAL A 306 -7.72 -4.08 7.98
CA VAL A 306 -7.15 -3.29 9.07
C VAL A 306 -6.73 -1.91 8.57
N HIS A 307 -5.99 -1.85 7.46
CA HIS A 307 -5.59 -0.59 6.84
C HIS A 307 -6.82 0.25 6.42
N LEU A 308 -7.79 -0.36 5.74
CA LEU A 308 -9.02 0.31 5.30
C LEU A 308 -9.85 0.87 6.47
N VAL A 309 -10.14 0.05 7.47
CA VAL A 309 -10.94 0.44 8.64
C VAL A 309 -10.24 1.56 9.40
N THR A 310 -8.91 1.47 9.58
CA THR A 310 -8.15 2.53 10.25
C THR A 310 -8.18 3.82 9.46
N GLY A 311 -7.90 3.76 8.15
CA GLY A 311 -7.94 4.95 7.29
C GLY A 311 -9.31 5.64 7.30
N LEU A 312 -10.39 4.87 7.13
CA LEU A 312 -11.77 5.37 7.17
C LEU A 312 -12.15 5.94 8.54
N ALA A 313 -11.70 5.32 9.63
CA ALA A 313 -11.92 5.83 10.97
C ALA A 313 -11.18 7.16 11.22
N LEU A 314 -9.96 7.32 10.70
CA LEU A 314 -9.21 8.58 10.77
C LEU A 314 -9.85 9.68 9.91
N ILE A 315 -10.36 9.34 8.73
CA ILE A 315 -11.15 10.27 7.91
C ILE A 315 -12.38 10.73 8.69
N ALA A 316 -13.13 9.81 9.30
CA ALA A 316 -14.28 10.14 10.12
C ALA A 316 -13.89 11.00 11.33
N ALA A 317 -12.79 10.68 12.01
CA ALA A 317 -12.29 11.43 13.16
C ALA A 317 -12.00 12.90 12.81
N TYR A 318 -11.30 13.16 11.71
CA TYR A 318 -11.00 14.52 11.27
C TYR A 318 -12.19 15.22 10.63
N ALA A 319 -13.12 14.49 10.00
CA ALA A 319 -14.36 15.06 9.51
C ALA A 319 -15.28 15.53 10.66
N LEU A 320 -15.36 14.75 11.76
CA LEU A 320 -16.09 15.15 12.98
C LEU A 320 -15.44 16.38 13.61
N HIS A 321 -14.11 16.36 13.75
CA HIS A 321 -13.37 17.50 14.28
C HIS A 321 -13.57 18.77 13.44
N LEU A 322 -13.57 18.64 12.10
CA LEU A 322 -13.87 19.75 11.18
C LEU A 322 -15.30 20.27 11.30
N ALA A 323 -16.25 19.42 11.71
CA ALA A 323 -17.64 19.79 11.98
C ALA A 323 -17.86 20.37 13.38
N GLY A 324 -16.83 20.43 14.23
CA GLY A 324 -16.93 20.91 15.62
C GLY A 324 -17.62 19.92 16.57
N ILE A 325 -17.63 18.63 16.22
CA ILE A 325 -18.16 17.52 17.02
C ILE A 325 -16.99 16.75 17.63
#